data_AF-A0A183D6J2-F1
#
_entry.id   AF-A0A183D6J2-F1
#
_cell.length_a   1.000
_cell.length_b   1.000
_cell.length_c   1.000
_cell.angle_alpha   90.00
_cell.angle_beta   90.00
_cell.angle_gamma   90.00
#
_symmetry.space_group_name_H-M   'P 1'
#
loop_
_entity.id
_entity.type
_entity.pdbx_description
1 polymer ?
#
loop_
_entity_poly.entity_id
_entity_poly.type
_entity_poly.pdbx_seq_one_letter_code
_entity_poly.pdbx_strand_id
1 'polypeptide(L)'
;MHLLAERIILTHLRDAGLLKGDVEEMMKARMGSIFMPHGLGHFMGLDDAEPRSDLLGLKSLRTTRTLQERMVITIEPGCYFINTLLDAALNNPEQKKFIVEEKLNEYRGFGGVRIEDDVVIWASGNECLSKDLPRTVEEIEQFMTKKYLNEVN
;
A
#
# COMPACT_ATOMS: atom_id res chain seq x y z
N MET A 1 -4.93 5.33 9.58
CA MET A 1 -3.96 5.43 8.46
C MET A 1 -4.12 4.30 7.44
N HIS A 2 -4.21 3.03 7.84
CA HIS A 2 -4.38 1.91 6.88
C HIS A 2 -5.58 2.09 5.92
N LEU A 3 -6.77 2.41 6.44
CA LEU A 3 -7.95 2.68 5.61
C LEU A 3 -7.77 3.89 4.66
N LEU A 4 -6.94 4.87 5.04
CA LEU A 4 -6.64 6.01 4.17
C LEU A 4 -5.75 5.56 3.00
N ALA A 5 -4.73 4.73 3.25
CA ALA A 5 -3.91 4.15 2.19
C ALA A 5 -4.74 3.30 1.22
N GLU A 6 -5.63 2.43 1.74
CA GLU A 6 -6.56 1.66 0.91
C GLU A 6 -7.44 2.56 0.03
N ARG A 7 -8.02 3.62 0.62
CA ARG A 7 -8.85 4.58 -0.11
C ARG A 7 -8.09 5.26 -1.24
N ILE A 8 -6.85 5.69 -0.99
CA ILE A 8 -6.00 6.34 -1.99
C ILE A 8 -5.66 5.37 -3.11
N ILE A 9 -5.27 4.13 -2.78
CA ILE A 9 -4.99 3.07 -3.76
C ILE A 9 -6.22 2.84 -4.66
N LEU A 10 -7.39 2.66 -4.07
CA LEU A 10 -8.63 2.43 -4.83
C LEU A 10 -9.01 3.62 -5.71
N THR A 11 -8.81 4.84 -5.22
CA THR A 11 -9.04 6.07 -6.00
C THR A 11 -8.16 6.09 -7.24
N HIS A 12 -6.86 5.86 -7.10
CA HIS A 12 -5.94 5.87 -8.25
C HIS A 12 -6.15 4.69 -9.20
N LEU A 13 -6.46 3.50 -8.69
CA LEU A 13 -6.80 2.36 -9.55
C LEU A 13 -8.10 2.61 -10.35
N ARG A 14 -9.07 3.30 -9.76
CA ARG A 14 -10.28 3.75 -10.48
C ARG A 14 -9.93 4.80 -11.54
N ASP A 15 -9.14 5.81 -11.18
CA ASP A 15 -8.78 6.90 -12.10
C ASP A 15 -7.91 6.38 -13.26
N ALA A 16 -7.13 5.32 -13.04
CA ALA A 16 -6.38 4.59 -14.06
C ALA A 16 -7.26 3.62 -14.90
N GLY A 17 -8.54 3.47 -14.59
CA GLY A 17 -9.49 2.65 -15.33
C GLY A 17 -9.46 1.14 -15.02
N LEU A 18 -8.73 0.70 -13.98
CA LEU A 18 -8.73 -0.70 -13.54
C LEU A 18 -9.96 -1.02 -12.67
N LEU A 19 -10.46 -0.02 -11.95
CA LEU A 19 -11.68 -0.10 -11.14
C LEU A 19 -12.73 0.89 -11.62
N LYS A 20 -13.99 0.68 -11.24
CA LYS A 20 -15.13 1.54 -11.59
C LYS A 20 -16.15 1.63 -10.46
N GLY A 21 -16.92 2.72 -10.43
CA GLY A 21 -17.94 2.97 -9.41
C GLY A 21 -17.44 3.85 -8.26
N ASP A 22 -18.17 3.81 -7.15
CA ASP A 22 -17.94 4.66 -5.98
C ASP A 22 -16.88 4.07 -5.02
N VAL A 23 -15.95 4.92 -4.56
CA VAL A 23 -14.83 4.49 -3.70
C VAL A 23 -15.31 4.15 -2.29
N GLU A 24 -16.34 4.80 -1.74
CA GLU A 24 -16.89 4.44 -0.42
C GLU A 24 -17.52 3.04 -0.47
N GLU A 25 -18.23 2.72 -1.55
CA GLU A 25 -18.78 1.37 -1.74
C GLU A 25 -17.68 0.31 -1.90
N MET A 26 -16.58 0.62 -2.60
CA MET A 26 -15.41 -0.25 -2.66
C MET A 26 -14.78 -0.47 -1.28
N MET A 27 -14.70 0.58 -0.45
CA MET A 27 -14.18 0.48 0.93
C MET A 27 -15.05 -0.43 1.79
N LYS A 28 -16.39 -0.33 1.68
CA LYS A 28 -17.34 -1.23 2.36
C LYS A 28 -17.18 -2.69 1.91
N ALA A 29 -16.97 -2.91 0.60
CA ALA A 29 -16.70 -4.22 0.02
C ALA A 29 -15.29 -4.76 0.29
N ARG A 30 -14.47 -4.06 1.09
CA ARG A 30 -13.08 -4.37 1.42
C ARG A 30 -12.19 -4.59 0.19
N MET A 31 -12.43 -3.84 -0.88
CA MET A 31 -11.63 -3.93 -2.12
C MET A 31 -10.16 -3.60 -1.88
N GLY A 32 -9.85 -2.70 -0.93
CA GLY A 32 -8.47 -2.32 -0.61
C GLY A 32 -7.60 -3.51 -0.21
N SER A 33 -8.16 -4.49 0.50
CA SER A 33 -7.45 -5.69 0.95
C SER A 33 -7.06 -6.66 -0.17
N ILE A 34 -7.65 -6.51 -1.36
CA ILE A 34 -7.27 -7.28 -2.56
C ILE A 34 -5.92 -6.78 -3.09
N PHE A 35 -5.72 -5.45 -3.08
CA PHE A 35 -4.54 -4.80 -3.64
C PHE A 35 -3.46 -4.52 -2.59
N MET A 36 -3.82 -4.44 -1.30
CA MET A 36 -2.90 -4.31 -0.17
C MET A 36 -3.29 -5.30 0.94
N PRO A 37 -2.91 -6.59 0.82
CA PRO A 37 -3.35 -7.63 1.77
C PRO A 37 -2.63 -7.61 3.13
N HIS A 38 -1.54 -6.84 3.23
CA HIS A 38 -0.73 -6.70 4.44
C HIS A 38 -1.11 -5.45 5.25
N GLY A 39 -0.66 -5.36 6.50
CA GLY A 39 -0.81 -4.16 7.32
C GLY A 39 -0.05 -2.97 6.72
N LEU A 40 -0.47 -1.74 7.02
CA LEU A 40 0.19 -0.53 6.47
C LEU A 40 1.62 -0.35 6.98
N GLY A 41 1.93 -0.93 8.14
CA GLY A 41 3.22 -0.82 8.78
C GLY A 41 3.21 -1.39 10.18
N HIS A 42 4.34 -1.28 10.85
CA HIS A 42 4.55 -1.86 12.17
C HIS A 42 5.64 -1.12 12.94
N PHE A 43 5.63 -1.27 14.27
CA PHE A 43 6.70 -0.70 15.08
C PHE A 43 8.04 -1.38 14.77
N MET A 44 9.09 -0.58 14.86
CA MET A 44 10.48 -1.01 14.72
C MET A 44 11.13 -0.96 16.10
N GLY A 45 11.60 -2.11 16.59
CA GLY A 45 12.17 -2.26 17.93
C GLY A 45 11.56 -3.44 18.71
N LEU A 46 11.56 -3.34 20.03
CA LEU A 46 10.89 -4.30 20.92
C LEU A 46 9.43 -3.89 21.06
N ASP A 47 8.51 -4.79 20.69
CA ASP A 47 7.08 -4.51 20.72
C ASP A 47 6.27 -5.70 21.23
N ASP A 48 5.19 -5.40 21.94
CA ASP A 48 4.23 -6.36 22.45
C ASP A 48 3.05 -6.47 21.47
N ALA A 49 2.56 -7.69 21.27
CA ALA A 49 1.45 -7.93 20.36
C ALA A 49 0.09 -7.56 20.99
N GLU A 50 -0.67 -6.69 20.34
CA GLU A 50 -2.06 -6.37 20.68
C GLU A 50 -3.06 -7.25 19.89
N PRO A 51 -4.31 -7.40 20.37
CA PRO A 51 -5.38 -8.03 19.62
C PRO A 51 -5.62 -7.37 18.26
N ARG A 52 -5.89 -8.20 17.25
CA ARG A 52 -6.07 -7.77 15.85
C ARG A 52 -7.54 -7.81 15.44
N SER A 53 -7.89 -7.00 14.44
CA SER A 53 -9.20 -7.06 13.79
C SER A 53 -9.39 -8.38 13.04
N ASP A 54 -10.63 -8.81 12.83
CA ASP A 54 -10.95 -9.94 11.93
C ASP A 54 -11.15 -9.51 10.46
N LEU A 55 -11.22 -8.20 10.20
CA LEU A 55 -11.46 -7.67 8.85
C LEU A 55 -10.25 -7.91 7.94
N LEU A 56 -10.51 -8.28 6.67
CA LEU A 56 -9.46 -8.44 5.65
C LEU A 56 -8.62 -7.17 5.49
N GLY A 57 -7.31 -7.31 5.31
CA GLY A 57 -6.33 -6.21 5.34
C GLY A 57 -5.97 -5.79 6.77
N LEU A 58 -6.98 -5.39 7.56
CA LEU A 58 -6.78 -4.91 8.94
C LEU A 58 -6.28 -5.99 9.90
N LYS A 59 -6.67 -7.26 9.71
CA LYS A 59 -6.16 -8.41 10.48
C LYS A 59 -4.66 -8.63 10.34
N SER A 60 -4.07 -8.07 9.29
CA SER A 60 -2.64 -8.13 9.01
C SER A 60 -1.87 -6.97 9.64
N LEU A 61 -2.54 -5.99 10.25
CA LEU A 61 -1.87 -4.94 11.04
C LEU A 61 -1.13 -5.56 12.22
N ARG A 62 0.12 -5.15 12.41
CA ARG A 62 0.93 -5.60 13.55
C ARG A 62 0.68 -4.77 14.82
N THR A 63 0.08 -3.59 14.67
CA THR A 63 -0.34 -2.74 15.78
C THR A 63 -1.68 -2.07 15.47
N THR A 64 -2.51 -1.91 16.49
CA THR A 64 -3.78 -1.16 16.48
C THR A 64 -3.72 0.07 17.39
N ARG A 65 -2.54 0.36 17.96
CA ARG A 65 -2.33 1.41 18.94
C ARG A 65 -2.44 2.80 18.30
N THR A 66 -2.82 3.78 19.12
CA THR A 66 -2.68 5.20 18.75
C THR A 66 -1.20 5.58 18.82
N LEU A 67 -0.71 6.32 17.83
CA LEU A 67 0.67 6.77 17.78
C LEU A 67 0.98 7.73 18.94
N GLN A 68 2.13 7.53 19.56
CA GLN A 68 2.64 8.33 20.68
C GLN A 68 4.06 8.83 20.33
N GLU A 69 4.45 9.95 20.94
CA GLU A 69 5.80 10.49 20.82
C GLU A 69 6.86 9.42 21.12
N ARG A 70 7.95 9.44 20.35
CA ARG A 70 9.09 8.50 20.34
C ARG A 70 8.80 7.09 19.82
N MET A 71 7.59 6.80 19.33
CA MET A 71 7.38 5.57 18.55
C MET A 71 8.12 5.64 17.21
N VAL A 72 8.69 4.51 16.79
CA VAL A 72 9.26 4.34 15.45
C VAL A 72 8.42 3.31 14.71
N ILE A 73 7.92 3.67 13.52
CA ILE A 73 6.99 2.86 12.74
C ILE A 73 7.37 2.86 11.26
N THR A 74 7.20 1.72 10.59
CA THR A 74 7.26 1.66 9.13
C THR A 74 5.98 2.27 8.53
N ILE A 75 6.10 2.98 7.42
CA ILE A 75 4.98 3.40 6.58
C ILE A 75 5.21 2.78 5.21
N GLU A 76 4.51 1.68 4.93
CA GLU A 76 4.82 0.80 3.81
C GLU A 76 3.61 0.46 2.92
N PRO A 77 2.83 1.44 2.42
CA PRO A 77 1.72 1.13 1.52
C PRO A 77 2.22 0.37 0.28
N GLY A 78 1.44 -0.63 -0.15
CA GLY A 78 1.76 -1.42 -1.33
C GLY A 78 0.53 -1.73 -2.17
N CYS A 79 0.73 -1.83 -3.48
CA CYS A 79 -0.30 -2.20 -4.45
C CYS A 79 0.20 -3.38 -5.30
N TYR A 80 -0.49 -4.51 -5.22
CA TYR A 80 -0.10 -5.76 -5.88
C TYR A 80 -1.25 -6.37 -6.68
N PHE A 81 -0.88 -7.10 -7.73
CA PHE A 81 -1.78 -7.85 -8.59
C PHE A 81 -1.60 -9.34 -8.35
N ILE A 82 -2.10 -9.81 -7.20
CA ILE A 82 -1.92 -11.19 -6.72
C ILE A 82 -3.04 -12.07 -7.30
N ASN A 83 -2.69 -12.99 -8.20
CA ASN A 83 -3.66 -13.81 -8.95
C ASN A 83 -4.73 -14.46 -8.06
N THR A 84 -4.36 -15.09 -6.95
CA THR A 84 -5.32 -15.77 -6.06
C THR A 84 -6.34 -14.82 -5.42
N LEU A 85 -5.94 -13.58 -5.12
CA LEU A 85 -6.84 -12.57 -4.58
C LEU A 85 -7.73 -11.95 -5.67
N LEU A 86 -7.16 -11.70 -6.85
CA LEU A 86 -7.93 -11.21 -8.00
C LEU A 86 -8.99 -12.23 -8.44
N ASP A 87 -8.62 -13.52 -8.51
CA ASP A 87 -9.53 -14.59 -8.88
C ASP A 87 -10.66 -14.74 -7.85
N ALA A 88 -10.35 -14.64 -6.56
CA ALA A 88 -11.37 -14.65 -5.51
C ALA A 88 -12.34 -13.45 -5.65
N ALA A 89 -11.81 -12.26 -5.95
CA ALA A 89 -12.62 -11.06 -6.15
C ALA A 89 -13.50 -11.11 -7.40
N LEU A 90 -12.98 -11.66 -8.50
CA LEU A 90 -13.74 -11.86 -9.75
C LEU A 90 -14.85 -12.91 -9.60
N ASN A 91 -14.71 -13.84 -8.65
CA ASN A 91 -15.74 -14.83 -8.30
C ASN A 91 -16.72 -14.35 -7.22
N ASN A 92 -16.51 -13.16 -6.64
CA ASN A 92 -17.40 -12.55 -5.66
C ASN A 92 -18.23 -11.44 -6.31
N PRO A 93 -19.57 -11.60 -6.49
CA PRO A 93 -20.41 -10.59 -7.12
C PRO A 93 -20.34 -9.20 -6.48
N GLU A 94 -20.15 -9.13 -5.15
CA GLU A 94 -20.04 -7.87 -4.42
C GLU A 94 -18.74 -7.10 -4.75
N GLN A 95 -17.70 -7.78 -5.20
CA GLN A 95 -16.41 -7.18 -5.56
C GLN A 95 -16.25 -7.05 -7.07
N LYS A 96 -16.64 -8.08 -7.82
CA LYS A 96 -16.60 -8.12 -9.30
C LYS A 96 -17.22 -6.89 -9.95
N LYS A 97 -18.33 -6.38 -9.38
CA LYS A 97 -19.04 -5.20 -9.91
C LYS A 97 -18.16 -3.94 -10.02
N PHE A 98 -17.10 -3.84 -9.22
CA PHE A 98 -16.15 -2.72 -9.24
C PHE A 98 -14.95 -2.92 -10.16
N ILE A 99 -14.76 -4.11 -10.75
CA ILE A 99 -13.56 -4.46 -11.51
C ILE A 99 -13.81 -4.25 -13.01
N VAL A 100 -12.84 -3.64 -13.69
CA VAL A 100 -12.74 -3.63 -15.16
C VAL A 100 -11.84 -4.79 -15.58
N GLU A 101 -12.43 -5.97 -15.76
CA GLU A 101 -11.69 -7.24 -15.87
C GLU A 101 -10.66 -7.26 -17.01
N GLU A 102 -11.00 -6.72 -18.18
CA GLU A 102 -10.09 -6.59 -19.32
C GLU A 102 -8.82 -5.80 -18.94
N LYS A 103 -8.99 -4.61 -18.35
CA LYS A 103 -7.88 -3.76 -17.90
C LYS A 103 -7.08 -4.38 -16.77
N LEU A 104 -7.75 -4.99 -15.80
CA LEU A 104 -7.08 -5.65 -14.69
C LEU A 104 -6.19 -6.82 -15.17
N ASN A 105 -6.63 -7.56 -16.19
CA ASN A 105 -5.88 -8.70 -16.73
C ASN A 105 -4.56 -8.29 -17.40
N GLU A 106 -4.44 -7.06 -17.90
CA GLU A 106 -3.17 -6.51 -18.43
C GLU A 106 -2.07 -6.45 -17.35
N TYR A 107 -2.43 -6.40 -16.06
CA TYR A 107 -1.50 -6.32 -14.94
C TYR A 107 -1.20 -7.67 -14.27
N ARG A 108 -1.76 -8.77 -14.76
CA ARG A 108 -1.38 -10.10 -14.25
C ARG A 108 0.08 -10.37 -14.57
N GLY A 109 0.82 -10.81 -13.55
CA GLY A 109 2.26 -11.02 -13.66
C GLY A 109 3.12 -9.76 -13.47
N PHE A 110 2.52 -8.57 -13.32
CA PHE A 110 3.25 -7.34 -12.98
C PHE A 110 3.95 -7.44 -11.61
N GLY A 111 3.35 -8.20 -10.69
CA GLY A 111 3.80 -8.28 -9.30
C GLY A 111 3.16 -7.17 -8.48
N GLY A 112 3.93 -6.13 -8.15
CA GLY A 112 3.42 -4.99 -7.39
C GLY A 112 4.53 -4.05 -6.94
N VAL A 113 4.13 -2.97 -6.29
CA VAL A 113 5.03 -1.93 -5.76
C VAL A 113 4.74 -1.75 -4.28
N ARG A 114 5.80 -1.56 -3.49
CA ARG A 114 5.75 -1.11 -2.10
C ARG A 114 6.80 -0.02 -1.93
N ILE A 115 6.42 1.07 -1.29
CA ILE A 115 7.34 2.14 -0.88
C ILE A 115 7.28 2.18 0.62
N GLU A 116 8.44 2.03 1.26
CA GLU A 116 8.57 1.88 2.70
C GLU A 116 9.54 2.94 3.25
N ASP A 117 9.07 3.64 4.27
CA ASP A 117 9.83 4.62 5.04
C ASP A 117 9.80 4.26 6.52
N ASP A 118 10.92 4.47 7.21
CA ASP A 118 10.98 4.45 8.67
C ASP A 118 10.69 5.84 9.21
N VAL A 119 9.73 5.95 10.15
CA VAL A 119 9.24 7.23 10.66
C VAL A 119 9.28 7.26 12.18
N VAL A 120 9.85 8.33 12.74
CA VAL A 120 9.79 8.66 14.18
C VAL A 120 8.64 9.62 14.43
N ILE A 121 7.82 9.33 15.44
CA ILE A 121 6.72 10.20 15.85
C ILE A 121 7.21 11.16 16.93
N TRP A 122 6.94 12.46 16.78
CA TRP A 122 7.27 13.49 17.76
C TRP A 122 6.01 14.04 18.43
N ALA A 123 6.15 14.83 19.50
CA ALA A 123 5.01 15.49 20.16
C ALA A 123 4.12 16.27 19.17
N SER A 124 4.74 16.84 18.13
CA SER A 124 4.05 17.43 17.00
C SER A 124 4.71 16.95 15.70
N GLY A 125 3.95 16.20 14.89
CA GLY A 125 4.41 15.73 13.59
C GLY A 125 5.27 14.47 13.67
N ASN A 126 6.12 14.30 12.67
CA ASN A 126 6.96 13.13 12.50
C ASN A 126 8.25 13.48 11.75
N GLU A 127 9.22 12.59 11.79
CA GLU A 127 10.45 12.66 11.01
C GLU A 127 10.62 11.36 10.21
N CYS A 128 10.81 11.50 8.90
CA CYS A 128 11.15 10.40 8.01
C CYS A 128 12.67 10.16 8.03
N LEU A 129 13.09 8.99 8.50
CA LEU A 129 14.49 8.56 8.56
C LEU A 129 15.03 8.14 7.19
N SER A 130 14.14 7.80 6.26
CA SER A 130 14.46 7.32 4.90
C SER A 130 14.37 8.44 3.84
N LYS A 131 14.28 9.70 4.27
CA LYS A 131 14.00 10.88 3.41
C LYS A 131 15.01 11.13 2.29
N ASP A 132 16.24 10.63 2.42
CA ASP A 132 17.32 10.87 1.45
C ASP A 132 17.29 9.89 0.26
N LEU A 133 16.33 8.96 0.23
CA LEU A 133 16.13 8.05 -0.90
C LEU A 133 15.29 8.70 -2.00
N PRO A 134 15.56 8.42 -3.29
CA PRO A 134 14.72 8.89 -4.38
C PRO A 134 13.31 8.27 -4.29
N ARG A 135 12.27 9.06 -4.55
CA ARG A 135 10.87 8.63 -4.38
C ARG A 135 10.01 8.90 -5.61
N THR A 136 10.18 10.06 -6.24
CA THR A 136 9.45 10.37 -7.47
C THR A 136 10.01 9.56 -8.64
N VAL A 137 9.19 9.39 -9.69
CA VAL A 137 9.62 8.73 -10.94
C VAL A 137 10.88 9.39 -11.49
N GLU A 138 10.88 10.73 -11.57
CA GLU A 138 12.01 11.51 -12.07
C GLU A 138 13.28 11.30 -11.23
N GLU A 139 13.19 11.36 -9.90
CA GLU A 139 14.36 11.14 -9.02
C GLU A 139 14.94 9.73 -9.18
N ILE A 140 14.08 8.71 -9.29
CA ILE A 140 14.51 7.33 -9.46
C ILE A 140 15.19 7.16 -10.83
N GLU A 141 14.58 7.66 -11.91
CA GLU A 141 15.17 7.61 -13.26
C GLU A 141 16.53 8.31 -13.30
N GLN A 142 16.62 9.53 -12.74
CA GLN A 142 17.87 10.28 -12.66
C GLN A 142 18.95 9.56 -11.84
N PHE A 143 18.58 9.00 -10.68
CA PHE A 143 19.50 8.25 -9.83
C PHE A 143 20.07 7.03 -10.56
N MET A 144 19.20 6.29 -11.25
CA MET A 144 19.59 5.09 -12.00
C MET A 144 20.51 5.44 -13.17
N THR A 145 20.23 6.52 -13.93
CA THR A 145 21.08 6.94 -15.06
C THR A 145 22.45 7.48 -14.63
N LYS A 146 22.54 8.20 -13.50
CA LYS A 146 23.83 8.73 -12.99
C LYS A 146 24.86 7.64 -12.73
N LYS A 147 24.43 6.48 -12.25
CA LYS A 147 25.32 5.34 -11.98
C LYS A 147 25.94 4.80 -13.27
N TYR A 148 25.15 4.69 -14.34
CA TYR A 148 25.65 4.22 -15.65
C TYR A 148 26.70 5.16 -16.26
N LEU A 149 26.62 6.48 -16.06
CA LEU A 149 27.59 7.42 -16.62
C LEU A 149 28.92 7.45 -15.85
N ASN A 150 28.92 7.11 -14.57
CA ASN A 150 30.13 7.04 -13.75
C ASN A 150 30.89 5.72 -13.91
N GLU A 151 30.26 4.67 -14.45
CA GLU A 151 30.89 3.36 -14.71
C GLU A 151 31.43 3.22 -16.14
N VAL A 152 31.11 4.15 -17.05
CA VAL A 152 31.49 4.12 -18.48
C VAL A 152 32.54 5.20 -18.84
N ASN A 153 32.99 5.99 -17.86
CA ASN A 153 34.13 6.92 -17.97
C ASN A 153 35.27 6.50 -17.03
#